data_AF-A0A8H9FWV3-F1
#
_entry.id   AF-A0A8H9FWV3-F1
#
_cell.length_a   1.000
_cell.length_b   1.000
_cell.length_c   1.000
_cell.angle_alpha   90.00
_cell.angle_beta   90.00
_cell.angle_gamma   90.00
#
_symmetry.space_group_name_H-M   'P 1'
#
loop_
_entity.id
_entity.type
_entity.pdbx_description
1 polymer ?
#
loop_
_entity_poly.entity_id
_entity_poly.type
_entity_poly.pdbx_seq_one_letter_code
_entity_poly.pdbx_strand_id
1 'polypeptide(L)'
;MAYHFGITNVFCYSGGTEATAMFPKVAETLSDQGFQIQKLSGTENPVYAIKYAENEAAVICFSKEYNSEFNPKNEFGAIMTCNNADEGCPLVFGAEARFPIKYDDPKVSDNTPQQTEVYAERSLQIAAEMFYVFSLVNK
;
A
#
# COMPACT_ATOMS: atom_id res chain seq x y z
N MET A 1 -1.74 -5.87 -9.42
CA MET A 1 -3.01 -6.35 -9.98
C MET A 1 -3.31 -5.75 -11.36
N ALA A 2 -3.35 -4.42 -11.53
CA ALA A 2 -3.57 -3.79 -12.86
C ALA A 2 -2.72 -4.41 -13.99
N TYR A 3 -1.41 -4.55 -13.77
CA TYR A 3 -0.49 -5.23 -14.70
C TYR A 3 -0.93 -6.67 -15.06
N HIS A 4 -1.33 -7.47 -14.07
CA HIS A 4 -1.75 -8.86 -14.29
C HIS A 4 -2.99 -8.98 -15.19
N PHE A 5 -3.95 -8.07 -15.05
CA PHE A 5 -5.17 -8.05 -15.88
C PHE A 5 -5.00 -7.26 -17.18
N GLY A 6 -3.84 -6.63 -17.40
CA GLY A 6 -3.56 -5.79 -18.56
C GLY A 6 -4.38 -4.49 -18.57
N ILE A 7 -4.68 -3.94 -17.39
CA ILE A 7 -5.35 -2.65 -17.22
C ILE A 7 -4.25 -1.59 -17.12
N THR A 8 -4.26 -0.64 -18.05
CA THR A 8 -3.27 0.43 -18.16
C THR A 8 -3.77 1.71 -17.48
N ASN A 9 -2.90 2.71 -17.37
CA ASN A 9 -3.22 4.03 -16.79
C ASN A 9 -3.68 3.98 -15.32
N VAL A 10 -3.15 3.03 -14.54
CA VAL A 10 -3.37 2.95 -13.09
C VAL A 10 -2.10 3.42 -12.38
N PHE A 11 -2.23 4.49 -11.61
CA PHE A 11 -1.16 5.07 -10.81
C PHE A 11 -1.54 5.00 -9.34
N CYS A 12 -0.69 4.39 -8.52
CA CYS A 12 -0.96 4.17 -7.11
C CYS A 12 -0.03 5.00 -6.24
N TYR A 13 -0.61 5.61 -5.23
CA TYR A 13 0.07 6.42 -4.22
C TYR A 13 -0.36 5.95 -2.83
N SER A 14 0.35 6.41 -1.80
CA SER A 14 0.05 6.07 -0.41
C SER A 14 0.38 7.25 0.49
N GLY A 15 -0.30 7.33 1.63
CA GLY A 15 0.05 8.28 2.67
C GLY A 15 -0.73 8.03 3.95
N GLY A 16 -0.09 8.32 5.07
CA GLY A 16 -0.71 8.33 6.40
C GLY A 16 -1.03 9.75 6.86
N THR A 17 -1.49 9.89 8.10
CA THR A 17 -1.59 11.20 8.77
C THR A 17 -0.23 11.74 9.21
N GLU A 18 0.77 10.86 9.34
CA GLU A 18 2.13 11.21 9.75
C GLU A 18 3.15 10.39 8.95
N ALA A 19 4.34 10.96 8.75
CA ALA A 19 5.47 10.27 8.13
C ALA A 19 6.43 9.76 9.20
N THR A 20 6.62 8.44 9.23
CA THR A 20 7.59 7.76 10.12
C THR A 20 8.52 6.92 9.26
N ALA A 21 8.38 5.60 9.26
CA ALA A 21 9.13 4.69 8.41
C ALA A 21 8.24 3.51 8.01
N MET A 22 8.48 2.93 6.84
CA MET A 22 7.85 1.65 6.50
C MET A 22 8.40 0.57 7.42
N PHE A 23 7.52 -0.22 8.06
CA PHE A 23 7.96 -1.28 8.95
C PHE A 23 8.70 -2.38 8.16
N PRO A 24 9.92 -2.80 8.57
CA PRO A 24 10.75 -3.72 7.78
C PRO A 24 10.08 -5.06 7.45
N LYS A 25 9.20 -5.55 8.33
CA LYS A 25 8.46 -6.81 8.09
C LYS A 25 7.62 -6.74 6.81
N VAL A 26 7.12 -5.57 6.42
CA VAL A 26 6.37 -5.41 5.15
C VAL A 26 7.26 -5.70 3.94
N ALA A 27 8.51 -5.20 3.94
CA ALA A 27 9.46 -5.49 2.86
C ALA A 27 9.80 -6.99 2.80
N GLU A 28 10.01 -7.61 3.96
CA GLU A 28 10.26 -9.06 4.08
C GLU A 28 9.08 -9.86 3.51
N THR A 29 7.85 -9.58 3.96
CA THR A 29 6.63 -10.26 3.47
C THR A 29 6.47 -10.14 1.96
N LEU A 30 6.70 -8.95 1.38
CA LEU A 30 6.63 -8.78 -0.07
C LEU A 30 7.76 -9.53 -0.79
N SER A 31 8.97 -9.53 -0.23
CA SER A 31 10.09 -10.29 -0.79
C SER A 31 9.79 -11.80 -0.82
N ASP A 32 9.23 -12.35 0.26
CA ASP A 32 8.84 -13.75 0.36
C ASP A 32 7.72 -14.12 -0.63
N GLN A 33 6.90 -13.15 -1.02
CA GLN A 33 5.83 -13.28 -2.01
C GLN A 33 6.31 -13.04 -3.46
N GLY A 34 7.62 -12.89 -3.68
CA GLY A 34 8.24 -12.82 -5.00
C GLY A 34 8.44 -11.41 -5.56
N PHE A 35 8.17 -10.36 -4.78
CA PHE A 35 8.54 -9.00 -5.18
C PHE A 35 10.05 -8.78 -5.01
N GLN A 36 10.67 -8.03 -5.91
CA GLN A 36 12.07 -7.64 -5.73
C GLN A 36 12.11 -6.32 -4.97
N ILE A 37 12.76 -6.32 -3.81
CA ILE A 37 12.86 -5.15 -2.93
C ILE A 37 14.29 -4.62 -2.93
N GLN A 38 14.43 -3.33 -3.21
CA GLN A 38 15.70 -2.62 -3.10
C GLN A 38 15.55 -1.41 -2.18
N LYS A 39 16.37 -1.35 -1.12
CA LYS A 39 16.46 -0.16 -0.26
C LYS A 39 17.34 0.89 -0.94
N LEU A 40 16.79 2.06 -1.21
CA LEU A 40 17.44 3.16 -1.93
C LEU A 40 18.13 4.18 -1.00
N SER A 41 17.69 4.28 0.26
CA SER A 41 18.30 5.17 1.25
C SER A 41 18.52 4.48 2.59
N GLY A 42 19.60 4.86 3.30
CA GLY A 42 19.94 4.37 4.64
C GLY A 42 19.39 5.23 5.79
N THR A 43 18.44 6.12 5.50
CA THR A 43 17.83 7.05 6.47
C THR A 43 16.88 6.34 7.44
N GLU A 44 16.47 7.05 8.51
CA GLU A 44 15.45 6.55 9.47
C GLU A 44 14.11 6.28 8.81
N ASN A 45 13.70 7.11 7.84
CA ASN A 45 12.60 6.86 6.92
C ASN A 45 13.17 6.43 5.55
N PRO A 46 13.45 5.14 5.34
CA PRO A 46 14.08 4.68 4.11
C PRO A 46 13.11 4.66 2.93
N VAL A 47 13.67 4.93 1.74
CA VAL A 47 12.98 4.78 0.46
C VAL A 47 13.27 3.38 -0.10
N TYR A 48 12.23 2.72 -0.60
CA TYR A 48 12.29 1.40 -1.22
C TYR A 48 11.84 1.49 -2.68
N ALA A 49 12.52 0.76 -3.56
CA ALA A 49 12.05 0.40 -4.88
C ALA A 49 11.52 -1.04 -4.84
N ILE A 50 10.27 -1.24 -5.24
CA ILE A 50 9.58 -2.53 -5.23
C ILE A 50 9.21 -2.90 -6.67
N LYS A 51 9.82 -3.94 -7.24
CA LYS A 51 9.44 -4.46 -8.57
C LYS A 51 8.45 -5.60 -8.44
N TYR A 52 7.38 -5.51 -9.23
CA TYR A 52 6.34 -6.53 -9.36
C TYR A 52 6.48 -7.37 -10.64
N ALA A 53 7.37 -6.99 -11.55
CA ALA A 53 7.71 -7.73 -12.76
C ALA A 53 9.12 -7.38 -13.24
N GLU A 54 9.73 -8.27 -14.04
CA GLU A 54 11.14 -8.16 -14.46
C GLU A 54 11.41 -6.91 -15.31
N ASN A 55 10.52 -6.55 -16.23
CA ASN A 55 10.73 -5.45 -17.19
C ASN A 55 9.92 -4.19 -16.86
N GLU A 56 9.28 -4.15 -15.70
CA GLU A 56 8.46 -3.02 -15.27
C GLU A 56 9.22 -2.08 -14.34
N ALA A 57 8.84 -0.81 -14.34
CA ALA A 57 9.40 0.17 -13.41
C ALA A 57 9.05 -0.20 -11.97
N ALA A 58 9.99 0.04 -11.05
CA ALA A 58 9.75 -0.18 -9.63
C ALA A 58 8.78 0.86 -9.07
N VAL A 59 7.93 0.44 -8.14
CA VAL A 59 7.13 1.36 -7.33
C VAL A 59 8.01 1.94 -6.23
N ILE A 60 8.02 3.26 -6.10
CA ILE A 60 8.78 3.97 -5.06
C ILE A 60 7.93 4.10 -3.79
N CYS A 61 8.38 3.43 -2.73
CA CYS A 61 7.66 3.31 -1.47
C CYS A 61 8.47 3.92 -0.32
N PHE A 62 7.85 4.84 0.42
CA PHE A 62 8.39 5.43 1.65
C PHE A 62 7.23 5.98 2.48
N SER A 63 7.46 6.16 3.78
CA SER A 63 6.44 6.72 4.68
C SER A 63 6.30 8.22 4.41
N LYS A 64 5.07 8.69 4.18
CA LYS A 64 4.75 10.09 3.87
C LYS A 64 3.33 10.43 4.28
N GLU A 65 3.06 11.70 4.50
CA GLU A 65 1.70 12.20 4.69
C GLU A 65 0.90 12.12 3.39
N TYR A 66 -0.43 11.97 3.50
CA TYR A 66 -1.32 11.93 2.34
C TYR A 66 -1.26 13.22 1.50
N ASN A 67 -0.95 14.37 2.10
CA ASN A 67 -0.82 15.68 1.45
C ASN A 67 0.59 15.95 0.86
N SER A 68 1.50 14.97 0.87
CA SER A 68 2.84 15.12 0.35
C SER A 68 2.84 15.57 -1.12
N GLU A 69 3.77 16.44 -1.51
CA GLU A 69 3.94 16.88 -2.92
C GLU A 69 4.26 15.73 -3.90
N PHE A 70 4.63 14.55 -3.37
CA PHE A 70 4.77 13.34 -4.19
C PHE A 70 3.43 12.77 -4.66
N ASN A 71 2.35 13.03 -3.92
CA ASN A 71 1.01 12.52 -4.19
C ASN A 71 0.24 13.47 -5.13
N PRO A 72 -0.75 12.95 -5.89
CA PRO A 72 -1.65 13.79 -6.67
C PRO A 72 -2.44 14.74 -5.77
N LYS A 73 -2.69 15.96 -6.25
CA LYS A 73 -3.45 16.99 -5.52
C LYS A 73 -4.95 16.93 -5.79
N ASN A 74 -5.36 16.32 -6.90
CA ASN A 74 -6.74 16.21 -7.38
C ASN A 74 -6.87 15.04 -8.38
N GLU A 75 -8.11 14.77 -8.83
CA GLU A 75 -8.42 13.77 -9.88
C GLU A 75 -7.98 12.33 -9.49
N PHE A 76 -8.22 11.96 -8.23
CA PHE A 76 -7.91 10.61 -7.73
C PHE A 76 -9.05 10.02 -6.88
N GLY A 77 -9.10 8.69 -6.80
CA GLY A 77 -9.91 7.96 -5.84
C GLY A 77 -9.10 7.62 -4.59
N ALA A 78 -9.68 7.80 -3.40
CA ALA A 78 -9.02 7.44 -2.14
C ALA A 78 -9.54 6.12 -1.59
N ILE A 79 -8.65 5.15 -1.36
CA ILE A 79 -8.95 3.94 -0.60
C ILE A 79 -8.57 4.20 0.85
N MET A 80 -9.54 4.14 1.75
CA MET A 80 -9.35 4.43 3.17
C MET A 80 -9.26 3.13 3.96
N THR A 81 -8.08 2.83 4.47
CA THR A 81 -7.78 1.54 5.12
C THR A 81 -7.81 1.55 6.65
N CYS A 82 -8.07 2.71 7.25
CA CYS A 82 -8.08 2.87 8.70
C CYS A 82 -9.27 2.14 9.35
N ASN A 83 -8.94 1.30 10.34
CA ASN A 83 -9.91 0.57 11.16
C ASN A 83 -10.53 1.41 12.28
N ASN A 84 -9.92 2.56 12.63
CA ASN A 84 -10.49 3.43 13.65
C ASN A 84 -11.68 4.20 13.07
N ALA A 85 -12.79 4.07 13.81
CA ALA A 85 -14.11 4.60 13.54
C ALA A 85 -14.14 6.03 13.00
N ASP A 86 -15.23 6.33 12.29
CA ASP A 86 -15.59 7.52 11.52
C ASP A 86 -15.32 8.92 12.14
N GLU A 87 -14.77 9.06 13.35
CA GLU A 87 -14.51 10.36 14.00
C GLU A 87 -13.16 11.01 13.64
N GLY A 88 -12.22 10.26 13.06
CA GLY A 88 -10.87 10.75 12.74
C GLY A 88 -10.45 10.61 11.28
N CYS A 89 -11.35 10.20 10.38
CA CYS A 89 -10.98 9.99 8.99
C CYS A 89 -10.55 11.33 8.37
N PRO A 90 -9.28 11.49 7.95
CA PRO A 90 -8.84 12.74 7.38
C PRO A 90 -9.72 13.06 6.18
N LEU A 91 -10.20 14.30 6.10
CA LEU A 91 -10.79 14.83 4.88
C LEU A 91 -9.70 14.81 3.81
N VAL A 92 -9.66 13.74 3.00
CA VAL A 92 -8.74 13.63 1.87
C VAL A 92 -9.25 14.58 0.78
N PHE A 93 -8.74 15.82 0.81
CA PHE A 93 -9.05 16.84 -0.20
C PHE A 93 -8.52 16.42 -1.57
N GLY A 94 -9.22 16.81 -2.64
CA GLY A 94 -8.86 16.48 -4.01
C GLY A 94 -9.31 15.09 -4.50
N ALA A 95 -9.73 14.20 -3.59
CA ALA A 95 -10.30 12.92 -3.98
C ALA A 95 -11.72 13.08 -4.56
N GLU A 96 -11.98 12.51 -5.74
CA GLU A 96 -13.29 12.51 -6.39
C GLU A 96 -14.26 11.50 -5.76
N ALA A 97 -13.71 10.40 -5.26
CA ALA A 97 -14.45 9.35 -4.58
C ALA A 97 -13.61 8.78 -3.44
N ARG A 98 -14.28 8.28 -2.41
CA ARG A 98 -13.65 7.67 -1.24
C ARG A 98 -14.28 6.30 -0.97
N PHE A 99 -13.43 5.30 -0.86
CA PHE A 99 -13.83 3.90 -0.69
C PHE A 99 -13.25 3.37 0.62
N PRO A 100 -14.07 3.17 1.67
CA PRO A 100 -13.60 2.56 2.90
C PRO A 100 -13.38 1.05 2.71
N ILE A 101 -12.16 0.57 2.93
CA ILE A 101 -11.82 -0.85 2.93
C ILE A 101 -11.00 -1.14 4.19
N LYS A 102 -11.67 -1.68 5.21
CA LYS A 102 -11.10 -1.83 6.56
C LYS A 102 -10.25 -3.09 6.67
N TYR A 103 -9.03 -2.92 7.20
CA TYR A 103 -8.08 -4.00 7.45
C TYR A 103 -7.57 -3.94 8.88
N ASP A 104 -7.58 -5.07 9.58
CA ASP A 104 -6.89 -5.18 10.87
C ASP A 104 -5.40 -4.99 10.67
N ASP A 105 -4.86 -3.97 11.33
CA ASP A 105 -3.45 -3.62 11.26
C ASP A 105 -2.61 -4.81 11.78
N PRO A 106 -1.75 -5.42 10.94
CA PRO A 106 -0.98 -6.61 11.35
C PRO A 106 -0.01 -6.31 12.50
N LYS A 107 0.22 -5.02 12.81
CA LYS A 107 0.99 -4.56 13.96
C LYS A 107 0.50 -5.10 15.30
N VAL A 108 -0.76 -5.54 15.40
CA VAL A 108 -1.28 -6.25 16.59
C VAL A 108 -0.47 -7.51 16.94
N SER A 109 0.25 -8.07 15.97
CA SER A 109 1.10 -9.25 16.13
C SER A 109 2.58 -8.93 16.36
N ASP A 110 2.97 -7.66 16.45
CA ASP A 110 4.37 -7.27 16.58
C ASP A 110 5.00 -7.88 17.85
N ASN A 111 6.22 -8.41 17.70
CA ASN A 111 6.99 -9.11 18.75
C ASN A 111 6.34 -10.41 19.26
N THR A 112 5.36 -10.95 18.52
CA THR A 112 4.79 -12.28 18.81
C THR A 112 5.35 -13.33 17.85
N PRO A 113 5.30 -14.64 18.21
CA PRO A 113 5.65 -15.72 17.29
C PRO A 113 4.83 -15.73 16.00
N GLN A 114 3.62 -15.17 16.01
CA GLN A 114 2.69 -15.15 14.89
C GLN A 114 2.93 -13.98 13.91
N GLN A 115 3.89 -13.09 14.18
CA GLN A 115 4.07 -11.87 13.41
C GLN A 115 4.21 -12.12 11.90
N THR A 116 5.06 -13.07 11.48
CA THR A 116 5.25 -13.37 10.05
C THR A 116 3.96 -13.88 9.40
N GLU A 117 3.21 -14.73 10.09
CA GLU A 117 1.94 -15.30 9.59
C GLU A 117 0.88 -14.21 9.43
N VAL A 118 0.66 -13.38 10.46
CA VAL A 118 -0.35 -12.31 10.44
C VAL A 118 -0.06 -11.26 9.36
N TYR A 119 1.20 -10.88 9.16
CA TYR A 119 1.58 -9.97 8.07
C TYR A 119 1.35 -10.61 6.68
N ALA A 120 1.67 -11.89 6.51
CA ALA A 120 1.43 -12.60 5.26
C ALA A 120 -0.06 -12.76 4.96
N GLU A 121 -0.87 -13.13 5.95
CA GLU A 121 -2.32 -13.21 5.86
C GLU A 121 -2.94 -11.88 5.45
N ARG A 122 -2.50 -10.78 6.08
CA ARG A 122 -3.04 -9.46 5.75
C ARG A 122 -2.64 -9.01 4.35
N SER A 123 -1.40 -9.28 3.93
CA SER A 123 -0.95 -9.05 2.55
C SER A 123 -1.80 -9.83 1.54
N LEU A 124 -2.07 -11.11 1.82
CA LEU A 124 -2.90 -11.96 0.95
C LEU A 124 -4.37 -11.53 0.91
N GLN A 125 -4.94 -11.06 2.02
CA GLN A 125 -6.29 -10.50 2.02
C GLN A 125 -6.38 -9.30 1.08
N ILE A 126 -5.47 -8.33 1.22
CA ILE A 126 -5.41 -7.14 0.35
C ILE A 126 -5.27 -7.59 -1.11
N ALA A 127 -4.37 -8.54 -1.39
CA ALA A 127 -4.15 -9.05 -2.74
C ALA A 127 -5.40 -9.72 -3.33
N ALA A 128 -6.14 -10.52 -2.54
CA ALA A 128 -7.34 -11.22 -2.97
C ALA A 128 -8.49 -10.24 -3.28
N GLU A 129 -8.70 -9.24 -2.43
CA GLU A 129 -9.73 -8.22 -2.66
C GLU A 129 -9.41 -7.37 -3.90
N MET A 130 -8.16 -6.93 -4.04
CA MET A 130 -7.73 -6.21 -5.24
C MET A 130 -7.82 -7.09 -6.48
N PHE A 131 -7.45 -8.37 -6.40
CA PHE A 131 -7.62 -9.30 -7.51
C PHE A 131 -9.10 -9.37 -7.96
N TYR A 132 -10.03 -9.52 -7.01
CA TYR A 132 -11.46 -9.55 -7.31
C TYR A 132 -11.93 -8.26 -7.98
N VAL A 133 -11.58 -7.09 -7.43
CA VAL A 133 -11.94 -5.78 -8.01
C VAL A 133 -11.43 -5.67 -9.45
N PHE A 134 -10.14 -5.94 -9.67
CA PHE A 134 -9.55 -5.85 -11.01
C PHE A 134 -10.09 -6.90 -11.99
N SER A 135 -10.58 -8.05 -11.50
CA SER A 135 -11.23 -9.06 -12.34
C SER A 135 -12.59 -8.63 -12.89
N LEU A 136 -13.24 -7.65 -12.26
CA LEU A 136 -14.53 -7.10 -12.66
C LEU A 136 -14.41 -5.86 -13.56
N VAL A 137 -13.22 -5.31 -13.73
CA VAL A 137 -13.00 -4.14 -14.58
C VAL A 137 -13.03 -4.58 -16.04
N ASN A 138 -14.05 -4.15 -16.77
CA ASN A 138 -14.15 -4.38 -18.21
C ASN A 138 -13.15 -3.48 -18.95
N LYS A 139 -12.51 -4.05 -19.98
CA LYS A 139 -11.57 -3.33 -20.86
C LYS A 139 -12.29 -2.43 -21.86
#